data_AF-A0A3B0N2E4-F1
#
_entry.id   AF-A0A3B0N2E4-F1
#
_cell.length_a   1.000
_cell.length_b   1.000
_cell.length_c   1.000
_cell.angle_alpha   90.00
_cell.angle_beta   90.00
_cell.angle_gamma   90.00
#
_symmetry.space_group_name_H-M   'P 1'
#
loop_
_entity.id
_entity.type
_entity.pdbx_description
1 polymer ?
#
loop_
_entity_poly.entity_id
_entity_poly.type
_entity_poly.pdbx_seq_one_letter_code
_entity_poly.pdbx_strand_id
1 'polypeptide(L)'
;MKLLNLFKFYSVCHLLYTDYTYSFVFYNFLNLELNKLGHSPFILLASKNPKSSKYFKGEKVKSEEDFQRILETAKSLNLTEKDLNDYALKHLPEESLRKRFLYLIKPKKEEKVLPKRLRKHLAILPQKNIEYPIDEAISRIKIISGTRFVEGIDVAIRIPVTNKKAKSTAGQYSKLITIPYKSLKSKRTKVGIFGIKDTVEEIKSKGLENLVFIGGEELIKEFKEKQEIPEVNLVLSDVETYPKLSLLGKLLSKQGLMPNLSVGTCVESKTDFLEIIDDLINRNVLVIKSDKTGDIKCNFADVSMPLDEIRTNLLEIFRYLKKNKPPYSTQKFVNKIFISSSMGPSFRLNVKQLKSNSK
;
A
#
# COMPACT_ATOMS: atom_id res chain seq x y z
N MET A 1 -7.73 49.75 20.52
CA MET A 1 -6.48 49.78 19.71
C MET A 1 -5.70 48.53 20.04
N LYS A 2 -5.84 47.49 19.20
CA LYS A 2 -4.85 47.08 18.19
C LYS A 2 -3.61 46.50 18.89
N LEU A 3 -3.53 45.16 18.99
CA LEU A 3 -2.79 44.28 18.05
C LEU A 3 -1.28 44.49 18.19
N LEU A 4 -0.52 43.37 18.22
CA LEU A 4 0.90 43.22 18.59
C LEU A 4 1.07 42.99 20.11
N ASN A 5 1.55 41.87 20.64
CA ASN A 5 2.60 40.99 20.15
C ASN A 5 2.33 39.53 20.60
N LEU A 6 1.59 38.81 19.76
CA LEU A 6 1.42 37.35 19.81
C LEU A 6 2.56 36.60 19.07
N PHE A 7 3.69 37.29 18.84
CA PHE A 7 4.82 36.83 18.04
C PHE A 7 6.05 36.60 18.91
N LYS A 8 6.06 35.53 19.73
CA LYS A 8 7.32 34.93 20.22
C LYS A 8 7.23 33.51 20.78
N PHE A 9 6.13 32.78 20.50
CA PHE A 9 6.07 31.33 20.71
C PHE A 9 5.62 30.56 19.45
N TYR A 10 5.74 31.18 18.28
CA TYR A 10 5.81 30.50 16.98
C TYR A 10 7.27 30.19 16.68
N SER A 11 7.81 29.10 17.23
CA SER A 11 9.19 28.66 16.92
C SER A 11 9.35 27.14 16.92
N VAL A 12 8.36 26.37 17.33
CA VAL A 12 8.44 24.90 17.30
C VAL A 12 7.05 24.38 16.94
N CYS A 13 6.97 23.48 15.96
CA CYS A 13 5.75 22.80 15.47
C CYS A 13 5.03 23.39 14.24
N HIS A 14 5.76 24.06 13.34
CA HIS A 14 5.32 24.18 11.93
C HIS A 14 6.25 23.37 11.03
N LEU A 15 6.09 22.05 11.05
CA LEU A 15 6.68 21.16 10.06
C LEU A 15 5.87 19.87 10.05
N LEU A 16 5.49 19.44 8.84
CA LEU A 16 4.87 18.16 8.48
C LEU A 16 3.34 18.15 8.38
N TYR A 17 2.80 18.88 7.40
CA TYR A 17 1.61 18.44 6.67
C TYR A 17 1.78 18.78 5.20
N THR A 18 2.25 17.80 4.43
CA THR A 18 1.90 17.48 3.05
C THR A 18 2.83 16.36 2.61
N ASP A 19 2.37 15.11 2.65
CA ASP A 19 2.93 14.03 1.84
C ASP A 19 1.79 13.04 1.54
N TYR A 20 1.30 13.10 0.31
CA TYR A 20 0.40 12.11 -0.26
C TYR A 20 1.14 10.78 -0.36
N THR A 21 0.78 9.83 0.51
CA THR A 21 1.15 8.42 0.35
C THR A 21 -0.12 7.62 0.14
N TYR A 22 -0.24 7.01 -1.05
CA TYR A 22 -1.26 6.00 -1.35
C TYR A 22 -1.06 4.80 -0.42
N SER A 23 -1.74 4.85 0.71
CA SER A 23 -1.81 3.76 1.68
C SER A 23 -2.93 2.82 1.26
N PHE A 24 -2.59 1.55 0.99
CA PHE A 24 -3.59 0.48 0.94
C PHE A 24 -4.28 0.43 2.31
N VAL A 25 -5.59 0.67 2.30
CA VAL A 25 -6.43 0.63 3.49
C VAL A 25 -6.56 -0.83 3.94
N PHE A 26 -5.83 -1.20 4.99
CA PHE A 26 -6.36 -2.18 5.93
C PHE A 26 -7.56 -1.52 6.61
N TYR A 27 -8.77 -2.04 6.36
CA TYR A 27 -9.99 -1.57 7.01
C TYR A 27 -9.95 -1.89 8.51
N ASN A 28 -9.32 -0.99 9.27
CA ASN A 28 -9.55 -0.78 10.69
C ASN A 28 -10.56 0.35 10.84
N PHE A 29 -11.63 0.05 11.58
CA PHE A 29 -12.83 0.85 11.73
C PHE A 29 -12.61 1.97 12.74
N LEU A 30 -12.84 3.21 12.30
CA LEU A 30 -13.12 4.37 13.14
C LEU A 30 -14.40 4.99 12.55
N ASN A 31 -15.51 4.84 13.27
CA ASN A 31 -16.77 5.48 12.92
C ASN A 31 -16.85 6.84 13.64
N LEU A 32 -16.93 7.91 12.85
CA LEU A 32 -17.56 9.17 13.23
C LEU A 32 -18.79 9.31 12.32
N GLU A 33 -19.97 9.08 12.88
CA GLU A 33 -21.23 9.47 12.25
C GLU A 33 -21.54 10.92 12.62
N LEU A 34 -21.50 11.79 11.62
CA LEU A 34 -22.18 13.09 11.65
C LEU A 34 -23.61 12.87 11.15
N ASN A 35 -24.59 13.19 11.99
CA ASN A 35 -25.93 13.51 11.53
C ASN A 35 -26.51 14.66 12.36
N LYS A 36 -27.10 15.60 11.60
CA LYS A 36 -27.94 16.75 11.98
C LYS A 36 -27.22 18.08 12.26
N LEU A 37 -27.29 18.93 11.23
CA LEU A 37 -27.21 20.39 11.29
C LEU A 37 -28.17 20.95 12.35
N GLY A 38 -27.64 21.84 13.19
CA GLY A 38 -28.40 22.65 14.14
C GLY A 38 -27.47 23.56 14.94
N HIS A 39 -27.23 24.75 14.40
CA HIS A 39 -26.55 25.92 14.98
C HIS A 39 -25.02 25.91 15.17
N SER A 40 -24.41 26.96 14.61
CA SER A 40 -23.02 27.42 14.64
C SER A 40 -22.57 27.94 16.02
N PRO A 41 -21.36 28.52 16.15
CA PRO A 41 -20.06 27.88 16.25
C PRO A 41 -19.47 28.19 17.64
N PHE A 42 -19.17 27.19 18.47
CA PHE A 42 -18.46 27.44 19.72
C PHE A 42 -17.24 26.54 19.84
N ILE A 43 -16.10 27.20 19.67
CA ILE A 43 -14.78 26.82 20.16
C ILE A 43 -14.96 26.31 21.60
N LEU A 44 -14.74 25.01 21.83
CA LEU A 44 -14.58 24.51 23.19
C LEU A 44 -13.08 24.43 23.49
N LEU A 45 -12.64 25.45 24.22
CA LEU A 45 -11.44 25.40 25.05
C LEU A 45 -11.45 24.11 25.87
N ALA A 46 -10.30 23.45 25.90
CA ALA A 46 -9.94 22.51 26.96
C ALA A 46 -9.92 23.25 28.30
N SER A 47 -11.07 23.34 28.97
CA SER A 47 -11.22 23.74 30.37
C SER A 47 -12.70 23.99 30.64
N LYS A 48 -13.36 23.01 31.28
CA LYS A 48 -14.31 23.21 32.37
C LYS A 48 -14.96 21.87 32.70
N ASN A 49 -14.59 21.34 33.86
CA ASN A 49 -15.37 20.37 34.60
C ASN A 49 -16.84 20.80 34.68
N PRO A 50 -17.80 19.92 34.36
CA PRO A 50 -19.07 19.86 35.04
C PRO A 50 -19.08 18.59 35.90
N LYS A 51 -18.94 18.79 37.21
CA LYS A 51 -19.42 17.81 38.18
C LYS A 51 -20.93 17.62 37.96
N SER A 52 -21.38 16.39 38.20
CA SER A 52 -22.78 15.94 38.33
C SER A 52 -23.58 15.69 37.04
N SER A 53 -23.30 14.56 36.38
CA SER A 53 -24.40 13.70 35.94
C SER A 53 -24.65 12.68 37.05
N LYS A 54 -25.91 12.44 37.41
CA LYS A 54 -26.30 11.45 38.42
C LYS A 54 -25.76 10.09 37.99
N TYR A 55 -24.65 9.67 38.57
CA TYR A 55 -24.21 8.29 38.54
C TYR A 55 -25.37 7.47 39.10
N PHE A 56 -26.03 6.69 38.25
CA PHE A 56 -26.73 5.52 38.75
C PHE A 56 -25.70 4.74 39.57
N LYS A 57 -25.93 4.62 40.88
CA LYS A 57 -25.12 3.80 41.77
C LYS A 57 -25.24 2.36 41.26
N GLY A 58 -24.34 1.97 40.36
CA GLY A 58 -24.17 0.58 39.98
C GLY A 58 -23.84 -0.20 41.24
N GLU A 59 -24.56 -1.31 41.45
CA GLU A 59 -24.24 -2.25 42.52
C GLU A 59 -22.78 -2.67 42.35
N LYS A 60 -21.99 -2.52 43.42
CA LYS A 60 -20.67 -3.16 43.46
C LYS A 60 -20.92 -4.66 43.36
N VAL A 61 -20.40 -5.30 42.33
CA VAL A 61 -20.26 -6.76 42.27
C VAL A 61 -19.37 -7.13 43.46
N LYS A 62 -19.97 -7.58 44.56
CA LYS A 62 -19.27 -7.78 45.85
C LYS A 62 -18.68 -9.18 45.98
N SER A 63 -18.98 -10.10 45.07
CA SER A 63 -18.52 -11.49 45.12
C SER A 63 -18.04 -11.99 43.74
N GLU A 64 -17.03 -12.87 43.71
CA GLU A 64 -16.62 -13.55 42.47
C GLU A 64 -17.74 -14.44 41.90
N GLU A 65 -18.69 -14.84 42.74
CA GLU A 65 -19.87 -15.63 42.37
C GLU A 65 -20.80 -14.84 41.44
N ASP A 66 -21.01 -13.55 41.70
CA ASP A 66 -21.83 -12.68 40.86
C ASP A 66 -21.20 -12.50 39.48
N PHE A 67 -19.86 -12.41 39.41
CA PHE A 67 -19.14 -12.36 38.13
C PHE A 67 -19.31 -13.66 37.33
N GLN A 68 -19.26 -14.82 37.99
CA GLN A 68 -19.48 -16.12 37.34
C GLN A 68 -20.93 -16.25 36.83
N ARG A 69 -21.93 -15.81 37.61
CA ARG A 69 -23.33 -15.78 37.17
C ARG A 69 -23.53 -14.94 35.91
N ILE A 70 -22.98 -13.73 35.90
CA ILE A 70 -23.04 -12.81 34.74
C ILE A 70 -22.37 -13.45 33.50
N LEU A 71 -21.29 -14.20 33.73
CA LEU A 71 -20.56 -14.90 32.67
C LEU A 71 -21.31 -16.12 32.13
N GLU A 72 -21.98 -16.87 32.98
CA GLU A 72 -22.84 -18.00 32.60
C GLU A 72 -24.09 -17.53 31.84
N THR A 73 -24.73 -16.45 32.30
CA THR A 73 -25.86 -15.83 31.59
C THR A 73 -25.43 -15.27 30.23
N ALA A 74 -24.26 -14.65 30.14
CA ALA A 74 -23.76 -14.16 28.86
C ALA A 74 -23.43 -15.29 27.88
N LYS A 75 -22.93 -16.44 28.39
CA LYS A 75 -22.68 -17.64 27.57
C LYS A 75 -23.97 -18.28 27.07
N SER A 76 -25.04 -18.31 27.88
CA SER A 76 -26.32 -18.88 27.45
C SER A 76 -27.01 -18.03 26.38
N LEU A 77 -26.88 -16.70 26.46
CA LEU A 77 -27.52 -15.75 25.56
C LEU A 77 -26.90 -15.68 24.15
N ASN A 78 -25.71 -16.25 23.91
CA ASN A 78 -25.04 -16.28 22.60
C ASN A 78 -25.03 -14.92 21.85
N LEU A 79 -24.74 -13.84 22.56
CA LEU A 79 -24.82 -12.46 22.08
C LEU A 79 -23.75 -12.11 21.02
N THR A 80 -24.03 -11.10 20.17
CA THR A 80 -23.05 -10.53 19.24
C THR A 80 -22.00 -9.69 19.97
N GLU A 81 -20.87 -9.36 19.33
CA GLU A 81 -19.79 -8.58 19.95
C GLU A 81 -20.25 -7.22 20.48
N LYS A 82 -21.17 -6.53 19.78
CA LYS A 82 -21.73 -5.25 20.22
C LYS A 82 -22.66 -5.43 21.41
N ASP A 83 -23.60 -6.37 21.31
CA ASP A 83 -24.57 -6.64 22.39
C ASP A 83 -23.87 -7.13 23.66
N LEU A 84 -22.77 -7.88 23.51
CA LEU A 84 -21.95 -8.35 24.62
C LEU A 84 -21.17 -7.21 25.29
N ASN A 85 -20.68 -6.24 24.50
CA ASN A 85 -20.05 -5.03 25.04
C ASN A 85 -21.07 -4.16 25.79
N ASP A 86 -22.27 -4.01 25.26
CA ASP A 86 -23.37 -3.28 25.91
C ASP A 86 -23.84 -3.98 27.19
N TYR A 87 -23.90 -5.32 27.18
CA TYR A 87 -24.18 -6.14 28.35
C TYR A 87 -23.09 -5.97 29.43
N ALA A 88 -21.82 -6.02 29.03
CA ALA A 88 -20.70 -5.81 29.93
C ALA A 88 -20.71 -4.39 30.53
N LEU A 89 -21.08 -3.37 29.75
CA LEU A 89 -21.22 -1.99 30.23
C LEU A 89 -22.34 -1.83 31.28
N LYS A 90 -23.45 -2.56 31.12
CA LYS A 90 -24.59 -2.52 32.04
C LYS A 90 -24.33 -3.26 33.35
N HIS A 91 -23.67 -4.40 33.30
CA HIS A 91 -23.50 -5.29 34.47
C HIS A 91 -22.14 -5.18 35.17
N LEU A 92 -21.11 -4.66 34.48
CA LEU A 92 -19.74 -4.56 35.01
C LEU A 92 -19.25 -3.10 34.89
N PRO A 93 -19.40 -2.27 35.95
CA PRO A 93 -18.98 -0.87 35.91
C PRO A 93 -17.45 -0.71 35.89
N GLU A 94 -16.69 -1.68 36.41
CA GLU A 94 -15.22 -1.64 36.42
C GLU A 94 -14.60 -2.04 35.08
N GLU A 95 -13.59 -1.30 34.63
CA GLU A 95 -12.94 -1.55 33.34
C GLU A 95 -12.11 -2.85 33.34
N SER A 96 -11.47 -3.17 34.46
CA SER A 96 -10.68 -4.40 34.65
C SER A 96 -11.53 -5.67 34.52
N LEU A 97 -12.71 -5.69 35.17
CA LEU A 97 -13.64 -6.81 35.10
C LEU A 97 -14.25 -6.97 33.70
N ARG A 98 -14.53 -5.86 33.00
CA ARG A 98 -14.98 -5.89 31.59
C ARG A 98 -13.95 -6.53 30.67
N LYS A 99 -12.67 -6.16 30.80
CA LYS A 99 -11.57 -6.78 30.03
C LYS A 99 -11.45 -8.29 30.30
N ARG A 100 -11.55 -8.69 31.58
CA ARG A 100 -11.55 -10.10 31.99
C ARG A 100 -12.75 -10.87 31.42
N PHE A 101 -13.95 -10.28 31.49
CA PHE A 101 -15.19 -10.84 30.97
C PHE A 101 -15.13 -11.07 29.45
N LEU A 102 -14.70 -10.07 28.69
CA LEU A 102 -14.55 -10.16 27.23
C LEU A 102 -13.51 -11.20 26.82
N TYR A 103 -12.39 -11.30 27.56
CA TYR A 103 -11.37 -12.31 27.33
C TYR A 103 -11.89 -13.75 27.52
N LEU A 104 -12.74 -13.97 28.53
CA LEU A 104 -13.28 -15.29 28.85
C LEU A 104 -14.37 -15.75 27.88
N ILE A 105 -15.19 -14.83 27.38
CA ILE A 105 -16.30 -15.16 26.48
C ILE A 105 -15.83 -15.32 25.03
N LYS A 106 -14.76 -14.62 24.61
CA LYS A 106 -14.27 -14.59 23.22
C LYS A 106 -15.43 -14.35 22.24
N PRO A 107 -15.98 -13.12 22.18
CA PRO A 107 -17.18 -12.82 21.40
C PRO A 107 -17.05 -13.33 19.96
N LYS A 108 -18.13 -13.93 19.44
CA LYS A 108 -18.22 -14.26 18.03
C LYS A 108 -18.19 -12.94 17.26
N LYS A 109 -17.14 -12.75 16.45
CA LYS A 109 -17.04 -11.59 15.56
C LYS A 109 -18.26 -11.58 14.64
N GLU A 110 -18.93 -10.45 14.55
CA GLU A 110 -20.01 -10.25 13.57
C GLU A 110 -19.48 -10.60 12.18
N GLU A 111 -20.22 -11.43 11.45
CA GLU A 111 -19.90 -11.73 10.06
C GLU A 111 -20.10 -10.46 9.24
N LYS A 112 -18.99 -9.87 8.77
CA LYS A 112 -19.04 -8.68 7.93
C LYS A 112 -19.82 -9.00 6.65
N VAL A 113 -20.95 -8.34 6.47
CA VAL A 113 -21.80 -8.60 5.31
C VAL A 113 -21.09 -8.10 4.05
N LEU A 114 -20.89 -8.99 3.07
CA LEU A 114 -20.21 -8.66 1.82
C LEU A 114 -20.93 -7.50 1.09
N PRO A 115 -20.22 -6.67 0.32
CA PRO A 115 -20.85 -5.65 -0.52
C PRO A 115 -21.79 -6.30 -1.54
N LYS A 116 -22.91 -5.63 -1.87
CA LYS A 116 -23.97 -6.16 -2.76
C LYS A 116 -23.42 -6.71 -4.08
N ARG A 117 -22.37 -6.09 -4.64
CA ARG A 117 -21.69 -6.55 -5.86
C ARG A 117 -21.13 -7.96 -5.69
N LEU A 118 -20.35 -8.20 -4.64
CA LEU A 118 -19.72 -9.51 -4.39
C LEU A 118 -20.75 -10.58 -4.04
N ARG A 119 -21.90 -10.21 -3.45
CA ARG A 119 -23.00 -11.14 -3.18
C ARG A 119 -23.60 -11.76 -4.46
N LYS A 120 -23.52 -11.08 -5.60
CA LYS A 120 -23.98 -11.64 -6.89
C LYS A 120 -23.07 -12.76 -7.39
N HIS A 121 -21.80 -12.76 -6.99
CA HIS A 121 -20.77 -13.68 -7.49
C HIS A 121 -20.32 -14.69 -6.44
N LEU A 122 -21.15 -15.01 -5.44
CA LEU A 122 -20.79 -15.89 -4.31
C LEU A 122 -20.16 -17.22 -4.74
N ALA A 123 -20.65 -17.84 -5.82
CA ALA A 123 -20.13 -19.10 -6.33
C ALA A 123 -18.69 -19.02 -6.86
N ILE A 124 -18.26 -17.85 -7.31
CA ILE A 124 -16.97 -17.62 -7.97
C ILE A 124 -15.91 -17.16 -6.95
N LEU A 125 -16.35 -16.65 -5.80
CA LEU A 125 -15.48 -16.09 -4.76
C LEU A 125 -14.41 -17.10 -4.30
N PRO A 126 -13.22 -16.60 -3.95
CA PRO A 126 -12.16 -17.45 -3.44
C PRO A 126 -12.53 -18.01 -2.06
N GLN A 127 -12.28 -19.29 -1.87
CA GLN A 127 -12.41 -19.94 -0.57
C GLN A 127 -11.12 -19.81 0.23
N LYS A 128 -11.26 -19.75 1.55
CA LYS A 128 -10.11 -19.62 2.45
C LYS A 128 -9.24 -20.87 2.38
N ASN A 129 -7.93 -20.67 2.30
CA ASN A 129 -6.90 -21.72 2.27
C ASN A 129 -6.87 -22.63 1.04
N ILE A 130 -7.73 -22.41 0.04
CA ILE A 130 -7.65 -23.11 -1.24
C ILE A 130 -6.63 -22.41 -2.15
N GLU A 131 -5.85 -23.19 -2.88
CA GLU A 131 -4.90 -22.70 -3.88
C GLU A 131 -5.48 -22.92 -5.28
N TYR A 132 -5.46 -21.87 -6.09
CA TYR A 132 -6.00 -21.87 -7.43
C TYR A 132 -4.87 -21.91 -8.48
N PRO A 133 -5.10 -22.54 -9.64
CA PRO A 133 -4.24 -22.39 -10.79
C PRO A 133 -4.35 -20.97 -11.36
N ILE A 134 -3.30 -20.54 -12.07
CA ILE A 134 -3.16 -19.14 -12.54
C ILE A 134 -4.31 -18.77 -13.49
N ASP A 135 -4.59 -19.62 -14.46
CA ASP A 135 -5.59 -19.35 -15.51
C ASP A 135 -7.01 -19.25 -14.92
N GLU A 136 -7.33 -20.10 -13.95
CA GLU A 136 -8.60 -20.06 -13.22
C GLU A 136 -8.69 -18.82 -12.33
N ALA A 137 -7.61 -18.45 -11.63
CA ALA A 137 -7.61 -17.26 -10.79
C ALA A 137 -7.86 -15.99 -11.62
N ILE A 138 -7.17 -15.84 -12.76
CA ILE A 138 -7.30 -14.64 -13.60
C ILE A 138 -8.69 -14.58 -14.26
N SER A 139 -9.22 -15.70 -14.77
CA SER A 139 -10.56 -15.74 -15.36
C SER A 139 -11.65 -15.36 -14.35
N ARG A 140 -11.58 -15.88 -13.12
CA ARG A 140 -12.49 -15.50 -12.03
C ARG A 140 -12.37 -14.03 -11.65
N ILE A 141 -11.14 -13.49 -11.57
CA ILE A 141 -10.91 -12.07 -11.29
C ILE A 141 -11.60 -11.18 -12.32
N LYS A 142 -11.48 -11.50 -13.61
CA LYS A 142 -12.13 -10.74 -14.70
C LYS A 142 -13.66 -10.73 -14.61
N ILE A 143 -14.26 -11.83 -14.17
CA ILE A 143 -15.73 -11.92 -14.00
C ILE A 143 -16.16 -11.10 -12.77
N ILE A 144 -15.37 -11.09 -11.70
CA ILE A 144 -15.68 -10.36 -10.47
C ILE A 144 -15.48 -8.84 -10.65
N SER A 145 -14.48 -8.44 -11.44
CA SER A 145 -14.23 -7.05 -11.78
C SER A 145 -15.37 -6.52 -12.65
N GLY A 146 -16.06 -5.49 -12.16
CA GLY A 146 -17.25 -4.93 -12.79
C GLY A 146 -17.51 -3.51 -12.29
N THR A 147 -16.45 -2.80 -11.94
CA THR A 147 -16.52 -1.39 -11.54
C THR A 147 -16.52 -0.50 -12.79
N ARG A 148 -16.84 0.79 -12.60
CA ARG A 148 -16.98 1.76 -13.70
C ARG A 148 -15.68 2.08 -14.42
N PHE A 149 -14.53 1.70 -13.85
CA PHE A 149 -13.21 1.98 -14.40
C PHE A 149 -12.45 0.66 -14.60
N VAL A 150 -11.39 0.71 -15.41
CA VAL A 150 -10.52 -0.45 -15.65
C VAL A 150 -9.70 -0.70 -14.39
N GLU A 151 -9.97 -1.81 -13.70
CA GLU A 151 -9.23 -2.21 -12.49
C GLU A 151 -7.83 -2.73 -12.86
N GLY A 152 -6.86 -2.36 -12.03
CA GLY A 152 -5.53 -2.96 -12.06
C GLY A 152 -5.51 -4.30 -11.34
N ILE A 153 -4.66 -5.21 -11.83
CA ILE A 153 -4.38 -6.50 -11.22
C ILE A 153 -3.04 -6.39 -10.50
N ASP A 154 -3.10 -6.61 -9.19
CA ASP A 154 -1.96 -6.55 -8.29
C ASP A 154 -1.56 -7.96 -7.83
N VAL A 155 -0.27 -8.16 -7.63
CA VAL A 155 0.33 -9.36 -7.04
C VAL A 155 1.00 -9.01 -5.73
N ALA A 156 0.69 -9.80 -4.70
CA ALA A 156 1.34 -9.76 -3.40
C ALA A 156 2.11 -11.08 -3.16
N ILE A 157 3.43 -10.98 -3.04
CA ILE A 157 4.32 -12.13 -2.86
C ILE A 157 4.92 -12.05 -1.46
N ARG A 158 4.63 -13.09 -0.67
CA ARG A 158 5.16 -13.22 0.68
C ARG A 158 6.49 -13.94 0.65
N ILE A 159 7.55 -13.22 1.02
CA ILE A 159 8.90 -13.74 1.15
C ILE A 159 9.16 -14.04 2.63
N PRO A 160 9.63 -15.25 2.99
CA PRO A 160 9.94 -15.58 4.37
C PRO A 160 11.26 -14.90 4.78
N VAL A 161 11.17 -13.66 5.24
CA VAL A 161 12.30 -12.89 5.77
C VAL A 161 12.04 -12.56 7.24
N THR A 162 13.09 -12.56 8.05
CA THR A 162 13.01 -12.07 9.43
C THR A 162 13.06 -10.55 9.45
N ASN A 163 12.33 -9.90 10.36
CA ASN A 163 12.23 -8.43 10.44
C ASN A 163 13.60 -7.71 10.48
N LYS A 164 14.61 -8.32 11.12
CA LYS A 164 15.98 -7.78 11.16
C LYS A 164 16.66 -7.76 9.78
N LYS A 165 16.40 -8.77 8.95
CA LYS A 165 16.99 -8.91 7.61
C LYS A 165 16.13 -8.24 6.54
N ALA A 166 14.86 -7.95 6.82
CA ALA A 166 13.92 -7.34 5.87
C ALA A 166 14.47 -6.05 5.22
N LYS A 167 15.16 -5.19 5.99
CA LYS A 167 15.78 -3.96 5.46
C LYS A 167 16.91 -4.25 4.45
N SER A 168 17.74 -5.25 4.71
CA SER A 168 18.82 -5.66 3.79
C SER A 168 18.25 -6.35 2.54
N THR A 169 17.24 -7.19 2.74
CA THR A 169 16.51 -7.87 1.68
C THR A 169 15.78 -6.90 0.76
N ALA A 170 15.29 -5.78 1.31
CA ALA A 170 14.61 -4.76 0.55
C ALA A 170 15.49 -4.13 -0.53
N GLY A 171 16.74 -3.83 -0.21
CA GLY A 171 17.68 -3.28 -1.18
C GLY A 171 18.01 -4.26 -2.31
N GLN A 172 18.01 -5.57 -2.05
CA GLN A 172 18.39 -6.59 -3.03
C GLN A 172 17.29 -6.93 -4.03
N TYR A 173 16.02 -6.92 -3.58
CA TYR A 173 14.89 -7.14 -4.48
C TYR A 173 14.45 -5.88 -5.22
N SER A 174 14.83 -4.71 -4.71
CA SER A 174 14.46 -3.45 -5.33
C SER A 174 15.27 -3.22 -6.60
N LYS A 175 14.68 -3.54 -7.75
CA LYS A 175 15.21 -3.15 -9.06
C LYS A 175 14.11 -2.80 -10.04
N LEU A 176 14.52 -2.09 -11.07
CA LEU A 176 13.81 -1.91 -12.31
C LEU A 176 13.70 -3.28 -13.00
N ILE A 177 12.47 -3.66 -13.33
CA ILE A 177 12.17 -4.87 -14.10
C ILE A 177 11.41 -4.45 -15.36
N THR A 178 11.80 -5.04 -16.48
CA THR A 178 11.05 -4.97 -17.74
C THR A 178 10.14 -6.20 -17.84
N ILE A 179 8.86 -5.95 -18.08
CA ILE A 179 7.83 -6.98 -18.27
C ILE A 179 7.30 -6.83 -19.71
N PRO A 180 7.07 -7.93 -20.45
CA PRO A 180 6.83 -7.87 -21.90
C PRO A 180 5.57 -7.09 -22.30
N TYR A 181 4.44 -7.30 -21.60
CA TYR A 181 3.16 -6.69 -22.01
C TYR A 181 2.83 -5.44 -21.19
N LYS A 182 2.43 -4.37 -21.88
CA LYS A 182 2.19 -3.03 -21.31
C LYS A 182 0.84 -2.95 -20.58
N SER A 183 0.86 -2.54 -19.31
CA SER A 183 -0.38 -2.18 -18.59
C SER A 183 -0.78 -0.72 -18.87
N LEU A 184 -2.07 -0.40 -18.71
CA LEU A 184 -2.65 0.94 -18.74
C LEU A 184 -1.99 1.86 -17.71
N LYS A 185 -1.64 1.34 -16.52
CA LYS A 185 -0.88 2.10 -15.53
C LYS A 185 0.49 2.48 -16.07
N SER A 186 1.18 1.55 -16.72
CA SER A 186 2.47 1.79 -17.38
C SER A 186 2.37 2.85 -18.49
N LYS A 187 1.30 2.79 -19.30
CA LYS A 187 1.00 3.81 -20.32
C LYS A 187 0.78 5.21 -19.77
N ARG A 188 0.39 5.37 -18.50
CA ARG A 188 0.18 6.69 -17.87
C ARG A 188 1.35 7.15 -17.00
N THR A 189 2.38 6.32 -16.85
CA THR A 189 3.54 6.63 -16.02
C THR A 189 4.29 7.81 -16.63
N LYS A 190 4.27 8.95 -15.95
CA LYS A 190 5.07 10.12 -16.32
C LYS A 190 6.54 9.86 -15.98
N VAL A 191 7.44 10.10 -16.95
CA VAL A 191 8.88 9.87 -16.81
C VAL A 191 9.64 11.19 -16.90
N GLY A 192 10.63 11.37 -16.04
CA GLY A 192 11.58 12.48 -16.08
C GLY A 192 12.99 11.95 -16.26
N ILE A 193 13.79 12.60 -17.10
CA ILE A 193 15.12 12.10 -17.48
C ILE A 193 16.16 13.18 -17.18
N PHE A 194 17.21 12.78 -16.46
CA PHE A 194 18.42 13.57 -16.28
C PHE A 194 19.61 12.91 -16.96
N GLY A 195 20.27 13.62 -17.86
CA GLY A 195 21.35 13.02 -18.65
C GLY A 195 22.37 14.04 -19.14
N ILE A 196 23.47 13.51 -19.67
CA ILE A 196 24.49 14.29 -20.38
C ILE A 196 23.86 14.90 -21.65
N LYS A 197 24.42 16.00 -22.16
CA LYS A 197 23.86 16.68 -23.34
C LYS A 197 23.65 15.73 -24.53
N ASP A 198 24.64 14.89 -24.81
CA ASP A 198 24.58 13.90 -25.91
C ASP A 198 23.48 12.85 -25.70
N THR A 199 23.31 12.33 -24.48
CA THR A 199 22.25 11.35 -24.18
C THR A 199 20.87 12.00 -24.27
N VAL A 200 20.75 13.22 -23.77
CA VAL A 200 19.52 14.01 -23.83
C VAL A 200 19.07 14.27 -25.27
N GLU A 201 19.98 14.61 -26.18
CA GLU A 201 19.67 14.86 -27.59
C GLU A 201 19.16 13.61 -28.31
N GLU A 202 19.81 12.46 -28.08
CA GLU A 202 19.36 11.17 -28.62
C GLU A 202 18.00 10.74 -28.07
N ILE A 203 17.68 11.07 -26.83
CA ILE A 203 16.39 10.72 -26.24
C ILE A 203 15.30 11.67 -26.73
N LYS A 204 15.63 12.94 -26.94
CA LYS A 204 14.72 13.91 -27.56
C LYS A 204 14.32 13.48 -28.97
N SER A 205 15.24 12.91 -29.75
CA SER A 205 14.91 12.41 -31.10
C SER A 205 13.98 11.19 -31.09
N LYS A 206 14.04 10.35 -30.04
CA LYS A 206 13.15 9.20 -29.86
C LYS A 206 11.69 9.57 -29.51
N GLY A 207 11.43 10.79 -29.03
CA GLY A 207 10.07 11.32 -28.86
C GLY A 207 9.16 10.49 -27.94
N LEU A 208 9.41 10.51 -26.62
CA LEU A 208 8.58 9.78 -25.66
C LEU A 208 7.27 10.50 -25.34
N GLU A 209 6.11 9.87 -25.61
CA GLU A 209 4.78 10.43 -25.29
C GLU A 209 4.57 10.74 -23.79
N ASN A 210 5.22 9.98 -22.92
CA ASN A 210 5.03 10.03 -21.46
C ASN A 210 6.06 10.88 -20.71
N LEU A 211 6.85 11.63 -21.46
CA LEU A 211 7.99 12.35 -20.95
C LEU A 211 7.60 13.76 -20.53
N VAL A 212 7.86 14.09 -19.27
CA VAL A 212 7.51 15.41 -18.72
C VAL A 212 8.66 16.40 -18.90
N PHE A 213 9.88 15.96 -18.67
CA PHE A 213 11.08 16.77 -18.85
C PHE A 213 12.28 15.89 -19.23
N ILE A 214 13.18 16.46 -20.02
CA ILE A 214 14.54 15.94 -20.22
C ILE A 214 15.51 17.10 -20.07
N GLY A 215 16.56 16.93 -19.27
CA GLY A 215 17.70 17.83 -19.34
C GLY A 215 18.86 17.45 -18.44
N GLY A 216 19.95 18.21 -18.56
CA GLY A 216 21.15 18.02 -17.76
C GLY A 216 21.21 18.98 -16.57
N GLU A 217 22.36 19.57 -16.35
CA GLU A 217 22.63 20.45 -15.21
C GLU A 217 21.80 21.74 -15.17
N GLU A 218 21.45 22.26 -16.35
CA GLU A 218 20.70 23.51 -16.49
C GLU A 218 19.31 23.39 -15.85
N LEU A 219 18.60 22.28 -16.13
CA LEU A 219 17.31 22.00 -15.49
C LEU A 219 17.44 21.75 -13.98
N ILE A 220 18.55 21.17 -13.52
CA ILE A 220 18.78 20.93 -12.09
C ILE A 220 18.85 22.26 -11.34
N LYS A 221 19.50 23.28 -11.92
CA LYS A 221 19.57 24.63 -11.35
C LYS A 221 18.20 25.31 -11.37
N GLU A 222 17.47 25.21 -12.48
CA GLU A 222 16.14 25.80 -12.62
C GLU A 222 15.14 25.24 -11.60
N PHE A 223 15.09 23.91 -11.42
CA PHE A 223 14.22 23.29 -10.41
C PHE A 223 14.63 23.64 -8.98
N LYS A 224 15.92 23.90 -8.74
CA LYS A 224 16.40 24.33 -7.43
C LYS A 224 15.93 25.75 -7.12
N GLU A 225 15.97 26.64 -8.10
CA GLU A 225 15.49 28.03 -7.97
C GLU A 225 13.98 28.07 -7.76
N LYS A 226 13.22 27.29 -8.55
CA LYS A 226 11.77 27.19 -8.44
C LYS A 226 11.28 26.45 -7.19
N GLN A 227 12.16 25.67 -6.53
CA GLN A 227 11.85 24.78 -5.40
C GLN A 227 10.72 23.77 -5.66
N GLU A 228 10.35 23.55 -6.92
CA GLU A 228 9.24 22.70 -7.32
C GLU A 228 9.69 21.80 -8.48
N ILE A 229 9.28 20.53 -8.42
CA ILE A 229 9.55 19.53 -9.45
C ILE A 229 8.19 19.10 -10.02
N PRO A 230 8.04 19.02 -11.35
CA PRO A 230 6.83 18.51 -11.98
C PRO A 230 6.44 17.13 -11.44
N GLU A 231 5.13 16.85 -11.39
CA GLU A 231 4.64 15.54 -10.96
C GLU A 231 5.07 14.43 -11.93
N VAL A 232 5.98 13.58 -11.47
CA VAL A 232 6.56 12.46 -12.22
C VAL A 232 6.48 11.18 -11.38
N ASN A 233 6.37 10.03 -12.06
CA ASN A 233 6.27 8.72 -11.42
C ASN A 233 7.61 7.97 -11.40
N LEU A 234 8.46 8.18 -12.41
CA LEU A 234 9.76 7.55 -12.56
C LEU A 234 10.80 8.58 -13.02
N VAL A 235 11.92 8.67 -12.32
CA VAL A 235 13.06 9.50 -12.73
C VAL A 235 14.23 8.59 -13.07
N LEU A 236 14.83 8.80 -14.24
CA LEU A 236 16.03 8.11 -14.69
C LEU A 236 17.20 9.09 -14.75
N SER A 237 18.40 8.61 -14.41
CA SER A 237 19.61 9.43 -14.49
C SER A 237 20.84 8.67 -15.00
N ASP A 238 21.72 9.37 -15.71
CA ASP A 238 23.08 8.90 -15.98
C ASP A 238 23.97 9.04 -14.72
N VAL A 239 24.92 8.12 -14.52
CA VAL A 239 25.84 8.14 -13.37
C VAL A 239 26.66 9.42 -13.28
N GLU A 240 27.01 10.05 -14.39
CA GLU A 240 27.76 11.31 -14.40
C GLU A 240 26.93 12.51 -13.93
N THR A 241 25.62 12.50 -14.20
CA THR A 241 24.69 13.55 -13.76
C THR A 241 24.19 13.34 -12.35
N TYR A 242 24.26 12.10 -11.86
CA TYR A 242 23.76 11.70 -10.55
C TYR A 242 24.36 12.49 -9.36
N PRO A 243 25.67 12.77 -9.27
CA PRO A 243 26.23 13.62 -8.21
C PRO A 243 25.63 15.03 -8.18
N LYS A 244 25.26 15.56 -9.36
CA LYS A 244 24.73 16.91 -9.51
C LYS A 244 23.27 17.00 -9.05
N LEU A 245 22.53 15.89 -9.11
CA LEU A 245 21.17 15.75 -8.55
C LEU A 245 21.13 15.86 -7.03
N SER A 246 22.27 15.74 -6.33
CA SER A 246 22.35 15.96 -4.87
C SER A 246 21.79 17.32 -4.43
N LEU A 247 21.90 18.34 -5.29
CA LEU A 247 21.34 19.66 -5.07
C LEU A 247 19.80 19.66 -4.95
N LEU A 248 19.14 18.78 -5.70
CA LEU A 248 17.69 18.55 -5.66
C LEU A 248 17.27 17.44 -4.71
N GLY A 249 18.23 16.83 -4.00
CA GLY A 249 18.00 15.63 -3.20
C GLY A 249 16.89 15.78 -2.16
N LYS A 250 16.73 16.96 -1.55
CA LYS A 250 15.64 17.22 -0.59
C LYS A 250 14.24 17.12 -1.23
N LEU A 251 14.08 17.60 -2.47
CA LEU A 251 12.80 17.60 -3.19
C LEU A 251 12.50 16.19 -3.72
N LEU A 252 13.46 15.58 -4.41
CA LEU A 252 13.33 14.23 -4.97
C LEU A 252 13.15 13.16 -3.88
N SER A 253 13.76 13.35 -2.70
CA SER A 253 13.63 12.42 -1.56
C SER A 253 12.24 12.45 -0.95
N LYS A 254 11.62 13.64 -0.77
CA LYS A 254 10.24 13.75 -0.28
C LYS A 254 9.26 13.00 -1.18
N GLN A 255 9.44 13.12 -2.51
CA GLN A 255 8.63 12.42 -3.50
C GLN A 255 9.03 10.93 -3.69
N GLY A 256 10.16 10.47 -3.12
CA GLY A 256 10.65 9.11 -3.27
C GLY A 256 11.12 8.76 -4.70
N LEU A 257 11.50 9.77 -5.48
CA LEU A 257 11.92 9.69 -6.89
C LEU A 257 13.43 9.78 -7.07
N MET A 258 14.21 9.80 -5.98
CA MET A 258 15.67 9.82 -6.07
C MET A 258 16.19 8.60 -6.85
N PRO A 259 16.94 8.80 -7.96
CA PRO A 259 17.55 7.70 -8.69
C PRO A 259 18.51 6.90 -7.80
N ASN A 260 18.70 5.62 -8.10
CA ASN A 260 19.57 4.74 -7.34
C ASN A 260 20.20 3.69 -8.27
N LEU A 261 21.53 3.52 -8.15
CA LEU A 261 22.34 2.52 -8.85
C LEU A 261 21.85 1.09 -8.58
N SER A 262 21.62 0.73 -7.31
CA SER A 262 21.19 -0.62 -6.94
C SER A 262 19.83 -0.99 -7.53
N VAL A 263 18.98 0.03 -7.74
CA VAL A 263 17.65 -0.13 -8.32
C VAL A 263 17.71 -0.15 -9.85
N GLY A 264 18.78 0.32 -10.48
CA GLY A 264 18.88 0.45 -11.94
C GLY A 264 18.09 1.64 -12.50
N THR A 265 17.77 2.63 -11.67
CA THR A 265 17.23 3.93 -12.14
C THR A 265 18.35 4.93 -12.43
N CYS A 266 19.52 4.71 -11.84
CA CYS A 266 20.76 5.37 -12.23
C CYS A 266 21.59 4.38 -13.05
N VAL A 267 21.96 4.76 -14.28
CA VAL A 267 22.55 3.85 -15.27
C VAL A 267 23.98 4.26 -15.59
N GLU A 268 24.89 3.28 -15.57
CA GLU A 268 26.33 3.47 -15.78
C GLU A 268 26.70 3.61 -17.26
N SER A 269 26.04 2.84 -18.14
CA SER A 269 26.31 2.83 -19.58
C SER A 269 25.25 3.59 -20.37
N LYS A 270 25.69 4.37 -21.36
CA LYS A 270 24.82 5.07 -22.32
C LYS A 270 23.96 4.08 -23.14
N THR A 271 24.50 2.93 -23.52
CA THR A 271 23.77 1.90 -24.27
C THR A 271 22.56 1.39 -23.49
N ASP A 272 22.80 1.02 -22.23
CA ASP A 272 21.79 0.45 -21.34
C ASP A 272 20.71 1.50 -21.01
N PHE A 273 21.10 2.79 -20.96
CA PHE A 273 20.16 3.88 -20.76
C PHE A 273 19.18 3.99 -21.94
N LEU A 274 19.68 3.92 -23.16
CA LEU A 274 18.85 3.94 -24.36
C LEU A 274 17.94 2.71 -24.47
N GLU A 275 18.44 1.53 -24.08
CA GLU A 275 17.65 0.29 -24.03
C GLU A 275 16.50 0.39 -23.01
N ILE A 276 16.77 0.92 -21.81
CA ILE A 276 15.73 1.14 -20.79
C ILE A 276 14.65 2.11 -21.30
N ILE A 277 15.04 3.10 -22.09
CA ILE A 277 14.12 4.05 -22.70
C ILE A 277 13.26 3.38 -23.78
N ASP A 278 13.85 2.52 -24.61
CA ASP A 278 13.11 1.73 -25.60
C ASP A 278 12.15 0.74 -24.92
N ASP A 279 12.57 0.16 -23.79
CA ASP A 279 11.73 -0.68 -22.95
C ASP A 279 10.58 0.10 -22.31
N LEU A 280 10.80 1.35 -21.88
CA LEU A 280 9.74 2.21 -21.35
C LEU A 280 8.67 2.54 -22.40
N ILE A 281 9.08 2.66 -23.66
CA ILE A 281 8.17 2.93 -24.79
C ILE A 281 7.36 1.66 -25.09
N ASN A 282 8.03 0.52 -25.27
CA ASN A 282 7.42 -0.67 -25.85
C ASN A 282 6.87 -1.67 -24.83
N ARG A 283 7.45 -1.72 -23.63
CA ARG A 283 7.20 -2.74 -22.61
C ARG A 283 6.66 -2.10 -21.33
N ASN A 284 6.39 -2.94 -20.32
CA ASN A 284 6.01 -2.49 -19.00
C ASN A 284 7.25 -2.47 -18.10
N VAL A 285 7.83 -1.29 -17.91
CA VAL A 285 8.92 -1.10 -16.96
C VAL A 285 8.35 -0.64 -15.62
N LEU A 286 8.72 -1.33 -14.55
CA LEU A 286 8.31 -0.97 -13.19
C LEU A 286 9.43 -1.18 -12.19
N VAL A 287 9.38 -0.43 -11.10
CA VAL A 287 10.29 -0.61 -9.97
C VAL A 287 9.63 -1.52 -8.96
N ILE A 288 10.18 -2.73 -8.77
CA ILE A 288 9.79 -3.59 -7.67
C ILE A 288 10.37 -2.98 -6.40
N LYS A 289 9.55 -2.80 -5.36
CA LYS A 289 10.00 -2.42 -4.02
C LYS A 289 9.43 -3.44 -3.04
N SER A 290 10.20 -3.77 -1.99
CA SER A 290 9.66 -4.57 -0.90
C SER A 290 9.22 -3.70 0.27
N ASP A 291 8.19 -4.14 0.97
CA ASP A 291 7.73 -3.51 2.19
C ASP A 291 8.70 -3.71 3.35
N LYS A 292 8.46 -2.99 4.46
CA LYS A 292 9.18 -3.17 5.74
C LYS A 292 9.09 -4.61 6.28
N THR A 293 8.03 -5.34 5.92
CA THR A 293 7.83 -6.76 6.26
C THR A 293 8.59 -7.72 5.33
N GLY A 294 9.18 -7.23 4.25
CA GLY A 294 9.83 -8.03 3.21
C GLY A 294 8.86 -8.59 2.15
N ASP A 295 7.57 -8.24 2.21
CA ASP A 295 6.60 -8.62 1.19
C ASP A 295 6.77 -7.73 -0.06
N ILE A 296 6.56 -8.31 -1.24
CA ILE A 296 6.63 -7.59 -2.51
C ILE A 296 5.21 -7.38 -3.02
N LYS A 297 4.89 -6.14 -3.39
CA LYS A 297 3.61 -5.76 -3.99
C LYS A 297 3.89 -5.04 -5.30
N CYS A 298 3.23 -5.49 -6.36
CA CYS A 298 3.43 -4.96 -7.70
C CYS A 298 2.12 -5.00 -8.47
N ASN A 299 1.82 -3.91 -9.17
CA ASN A 299 0.81 -3.89 -10.22
C ASN A 299 1.49 -4.27 -11.53
N PHE A 300 1.02 -5.32 -12.20
CA PHE A 300 1.69 -5.90 -13.37
C PHE A 300 0.79 -6.03 -14.59
N ALA A 301 -0.52 -5.89 -14.41
CA ALA A 301 -1.50 -6.05 -15.46
C ALA A 301 -2.79 -5.30 -15.12
N ASP A 302 -3.70 -5.21 -16.09
CA ASP A 302 -5.06 -4.71 -15.91
C ASP A 302 -6.09 -5.75 -16.36
N VAL A 303 -7.32 -5.59 -15.90
CA VAL A 303 -8.44 -6.48 -16.22
C VAL A 303 -8.72 -6.57 -17.72
N SER A 304 -8.46 -5.51 -18.48
CA SER A 304 -8.72 -5.45 -19.92
C SER A 304 -7.75 -6.27 -20.78
N MET A 305 -6.60 -6.68 -20.22
CA MET A 305 -5.59 -7.46 -20.95
C MET A 305 -6.07 -8.90 -21.17
N PRO A 306 -5.67 -9.61 -22.24
CA PRO A 306 -5.98 -11.02 -22.43
C PRO A 306 -5.30 -11.91 -21.38
N LEU A 307 -5.81 -13.13 -21.18
CA LEU A 307 -5.36 -14.02 -20.09
C LEU A 307 -3.87 -14.41 -20.24
N ASP A 308 -3.42 -14.68 -21.45
CA ASP A 308 -2.06 -15.15 -21.73
C ASP A 308 -0.99 -14.08 -21.47
N GLU A 309 -1.32 -12.81 -21.74
CA GLU A 309 -0.43 -11.69 -21.45
C GLU A 309 -0.25 -11.50 -19.95
N ILE A 310 -1.35 -11.56 -19.18
CA ILE A 310 -1.33 -11.46 -17.71
C ILE A 310 -0.49 -12.60 -17.13
N ARG A 311 -0.67 -13.82 -17.63
CA ARG A 311 0.11 -14.99 -17.21
C ARG A 311 1.60 -14.81 -17.49
N THR A 312 1.95 -14.38 -18.70
CA THR A 312 3.34 -14.16 -19.10
C THR A 312 4.02 -13.09 -18.24
N ASN A 313 3.32 -11.99 -17.98
CA ASN A 313 3.82 -10.93 -17.11
C ASN A 313 4.12 -11.43 -15.69
N LEU A 314 3.23 -12.26 -15.14
CA LEU A 314 3.41 -12.83 -13.80
C LEU A 314 4.58 -13.81 -13.74
N LEU A 315 4.77 -14.62 -14.78
CA LEU A 315 5.91 -15.54 -14.89
C LEU A 315 7.24 -14.78 -14.94
N GLU A 316 7.30 -13.65 -15.64
CA GLU A 316 8.50 -12.84 -15.75
C GLU A 316 8.92 -12.22 -14.41
N ILE A 317 7.94 -11.71 -13.64
CA ILE A 317 8.19 -11.27 -12.24
C ILE A 317 8.77 -12.41 -11.41
N PHE A 318 8.22 -13.62 -11.54
CA PHE A 318 8.72 -14.77 -10.79
C PHE A 318 10.14 -15.18 -11.20
N ARG A 319 10.46 -15.15 -12.50
CA ARG A 319 11.82 -15.40 -13.02
C ARG A 319 12.81 -14.39 -12.47
N TYR A 320 12.46 -13.11 -12.49
CA TYR A 320 13.28 -12.04 -11.91
C TYR A 320 13.54 -12.25 -10.41
N LEU A 321 12.52 -12.61 -9.63
CA LEU A 321 12.67 -12.87 -8.19
C LEU A 321 13.54 -14.09 -7.89
N LYS A 322 13.48 -15.12 -8.75
CA LYS A 322 14.32 -16.30 -8.65
C LYS A 322 15.79 -15.99 -8.97
N LYS A 323 16.05 -15.16 -9.99
CA LYS A 323 17.40 -14.69 -10.37
C LYS A 323 18.03 -13.84 -9.27
N ASN A 324 17.25 -12.93 -8.67
CA ASN A 324 17.72 -12.02 -7.62
C ASN A 324 17.52 -12.58 -6.20
N LYS A 325 17.56 -13.90 -6.05
CA LYS A 325 17.45 -14.53 -4.73
C LYS A 325 18.67 -14.15 -3.86
N PRO A 326 18.47 -13.65 -2.64
CA PRO A 326 19.58 -13.31 -1.78
C PRO A 326 20.25 -14.57 -1.21
N PRO A 327 21.56 -14.54 -0.95
CA PRO A 327 22.33 -15.73 -0.60
C PRO A 327 21.89 -16.39 0.73
N TYR A 328 21.35 -15.59 1.66
CA TYR A 328 20.86 -16.07 2.95
C TYR A 328 19.41 -16.59 2.93
N SER A 329 18.74 -16.57 1.77
CA SER A 329 17.35 -17.03 1.65
C SER A 329 17.25 -18.55 1.63
N THR A 330 16.34 -19.08 2.46
CA THR A 330 16.02 -20.51 2.54
C THR A 330 15.60 -21.07 1.18
N GLN A 331 15.68 -22.40 1.00
CA GLN A 331 15.30 -23.07 -0.25
C GLN A 331 13.86 -22.76 -0.71
N LYS A 332 12.96 -22.48 0.24
CA LYS A 332 11.62 -21.91 -0.02
C LYS A 332 11.70 -20.38 0.01
N PHE A 333 12.12 -19.75 -1.09
CA PHE A 333 12.24 -18.28 -1.16
C PHE A 333 10.89 -17.55 -1.32
N VAL A 334 9.84 -18.23 -1.79
CA VAL A 334 8.46 -17.72 -1.80
C VAL A 334 7.60 -18.61 -0.94
N ASN A 335 6.84 -18.01 -0.02
CA ASN A 335 5.93 -18.71 0.87
C ASN A 335 4.51 -18.77 0.27
N LYS A 336 3.94 -17.61 -0.05
CA LYS A 336 2.57 -17.49 -0.59
C LYS A 336 2.52 -16.40 -1.65
N ILE A 337 1.67 -16.60 -2.66
CA ILE A 337 1.41 -15.61 -3.70
C ILE A 337 -0.10 -15.39 -3.75
N PHE A 338 -0.49 -14.12 -3.78
CA PHE A 338 -1.87 -13.70 -3.92
C PHE A 338 -2.00 -12.78 -5.13
N ILE A 339 -3.04 -12.98 -5.93
CA ILE A 339 -3.47 -12.04 -6.98
C ILE A 339 -4.78 -11.41 -6.52
N SER A 340 -4.94 -10.11 -6.72
CA SER A 340 -6.19 -9.41 -6.49
C SER A 340 -6.39 -8.32 -7.53
N SER A 341 -7.64 -8.00 -7.87
CA SER A 341 -7.93 -6.73 -8.51
C SER A 341 -8.04 -5.62 -7.47
N SER A 342 -7.90 -4.35 -7.89
CA SER A 342 -7.90 -3.20 -6.98
C SER A 342 -9.11 -3.14 -6.04
N MET A 343 -10.28 -3.57 -6.51
CA MET A 343 -11.53 -3.60 -5.71
C MET A 343 -12.02 -5.03 -5.42
N GLY A 344 -11.25 -6.06 -5.79
CA GLY A 344 -11.67 -7.47 -5.75
C GLY A 344 -11.14 -8.24 -4.53
N PRO A 345 -11.66 -9.45 -4.29
CA PRO A 345 -11.09 -10.38 -3.33
C PRO A 345 -9.74 -10.92 -3.83
N SER A 346 -8.93 -11.46 -2.92
CA SER A 346 -7.64 -12.05 -3.25
C SER A 346 -7.73 -13.56 -3.50
N PHE A 347 -7.09 -14.01 -4.57
CA PHE A 347 -6.94 -15.42 -4.92
C PHE A 347 -5.54 -15.89 -4.54
N ARG A 348 -5.45 -16.98 -3.78
CA ARG A 348 -4.18 -17.61 -3.45
C ARG A 348 -3.77 -18.52 -4.60
N LEU A 349 -2.57 -18.32 -5.13
CA LEU A 349 -2.04 -19.15 -6.22
C LEU A 349 -1.30 -20.37 -5.70
N ASN A 350 -1.30 -21.43 -6.50
CA ASN A 350 -0.44 -22.59 -6.31
C ASN A 350 1.01 -22.27 -6.69
N VAL A 351 1.89 -22.21 -5.68
CA VAL A 351 3.32 -21.88 -5.86
C VAL A 351 4.08 -22.97 -6.60
N LYS A 352 3.63 -24.23 -6.57
CA LYS A 352 4.32 -25.34 -7.26
C LYS A 352 4.21 -25.21 -8.78
N GLN A 353 3.03 -24.87 -9.27
CA GLN A 353 2.75 -24.69 -10.70
C GLN A 353 3.57 -23.53 -11.30
N LEU A 354 3.83 -22.49 -10.52
CA LEU A 354 4.68 -21.36 -10.95
C LEU A 354 6.15 -21.76 -11.15
N LYS A 355 6.65 -22.73 -10.37
CA LYS A 355 8.03 -23.21 -10.50
C LYS A 355 8.25 -24.11 -11.71
N SER A 356 7.24 -24.87 -12.14
CA SER A 356 7.34 -25.75 -13.31
C SER A 356 7.33 -24.94 -14.61
N ASN A 357 6.50 -23.90 -14.67
CA ASN A 357 6.31 -23.08 -15.88
C ASN A 357 7.41 -22.04 -16.08
N SER A 358 8.27 -21.84 -15.08
CA SER A 358 9.41 -20.92 -15.15
C SER A 358 10.73 -21.61 -15.53
N LYS A 359 10.69 -22.90 -15.93
CA LYS A 359 11.87 -23.62 -16.39
C LYS A 359 12.19 -23.28 -17.85
#